data_AF-A0A431V9Q6-F1
#
_entry.id   AF-A0A431V9Q6-F1
#
_cell.length_a   1.000
_cell.length_b   1.000
_cell.length_c   1.000
_cell.angle_alpha   90.00
_cell.angle_beta   90.00
_cell.angle_gamma   90.00
#
_symmetry.space_group_name_H-M   'P 1'
#
loop_
_entity.id
_entity.type
_entity.pdbx_description
1 polymer ?
#
loop_
_entity_poly.entity_id
_entity_poly.type
_entity_poly.pdbx_seq_one_letter_code
_entity_poly.pdbx_strand_id
1 'polypeptide(L)'
;MPTIDEAFQIALNHHRAGRLAEAEDVYNRILDMAPGRLEVLYNLGYAQQMQGKLGGALATYRAFLAKAPAAAQGHARLGEMMLWTGRLGAAIDHYETAVALAPEDAVLHNAQESVTHTQIQHRALLATLHRGERLGLSGISCSAGLS
;
A
#
# COMPACT_ATOMS: atom_id res chain seq x y z
N MET A 1 -23.78 24.77 -7.50
CA MET A 1 -22.61 23.92 -7.22
C MET A 1 -23.13 22.54 -6.86
N PRO A 2 -22.51 21.46 -7.35
CA PRO A 2 -22.89 20.12 -6.91
C PRO A 2 -22.67 19.99 -5.40
N THR A 3 -23.53 19.23 -4.73
CA THR A 3 -23.33 18.84 -3.33
C THR A 3 -22.10 17.93 -3.19
N ILE A 4 -21.62 17.73 -1.96
CA ILE A 4 -20.49 16.82 -1.71
C ILE A 4 -20.81 15.40 -2.21
N ASP A 5 -22.04 14.93 -2.02
CA ASP A 5 -22.45 13.58 -2.44
C ASP A 5 -22.60 13.50 -3.97
N GLU A 6 -23.10 14.54 -4.62
CA GLU A 6 -23.13 14.64 -6.10
C GLU A 6 -21.72 14.67 -6.69
N ALA A 7 -20.81 15.46 -6.10
CA ALA A 7 -19.40 15.48 -6.48
C ALA A 7 -18.75 14.11 -6.30
N PHE A 8 -19.07 13.40 -5.21
CA PHE A 8 -18.57 12.05 -4.99
C PHE A 8 -19.08 11.08 -6.06
N GLN A 9 -20.35 11.17 -6.44
CA GLN A 9 -20.90 10.34 -7.51
C GLN A 9 -20.26 10.64 -8.87
N ILE A 10 -19.95 11.91 -9.16
CA ILE A 10 -19.19 12.32 -10.35
C ILE A 10 -17.80 11.67 -10.33
N ALA A 11 -17.09 11.76 -9.21
CA ALA A 11 -15.76 11.15 -9.07
C ALA A 11 -15.80 9.63 -9.29
N LEU A 12 -16.79 8.93 -8.71
CA LEU A 12 -17.00 7.49 -8.94
C LEU A 12 -17.26 7.17 -10.41
N ASN A 13 -18.01 8.01 -11.12
CA ASN A 13 -18.30 7.81 -12.54
C ASN A 13 -17.04 7.98 -13.41
N HIS A 14 -16.20 8.98 -13.10
CA HIS A 14 -14.88 9.12 -13.74
C HIS A 14 -14.00 7.91 -13.45
N HIS A 15 -13.96 7.48 -12.19
CA HIS A 15 -13.16 6.35 -11.73
C HIS A 15 -13.53 5.05 -12.47
N ARG A 16 -14.83 4.72 -12.51
CA ARG A 16 -15.34 3.52 -13.21
C ARG A 16 -15.07 3.55 -14.71
N ALA A 17 -14.97 4.74 -15.30
CA ALA A 17 -14.65 4.91 -16.70
C ALA A 17 -13.14 4.97 -17.00
N GLY A 18 -12.27 4.72 -16.01
CA GLY A 18 -10.82 4.77 -16.17
C GLY A 18 -10.24 6.18 -16.29
N ARG A 19 -11.07 7.22 -16.15
CA ARG A 19 -10.67 8.64 -16.12
C ARG A 19 -10.14 9.01 -14.74
N LEU A 20 -9.01 8.40 -14.38
CA LEU A 20 -8.48 8.43 -13.02
C LEU A 20 -7.95 9.79 -12.60
N ALA A 21 -7.38 10.57 -13.53
CA ALA A 21 -6.91 11.93 -13.26
C ALA A 21 -8.09 12.86 -12.93
N GLU A 22 -9.16 12.77 -13.71
CA GLU A 22 -10.38 13.55 -13.45
C GLU A 22 -11.08 13.11 -12.16
N ALA A 23 -11.05 11.81 -11.83
CA ALA A 23 -11.56 11.31 -10.56
C ALA A 23 -10.75 11.89 -9.37
N GLU A 24 -9.42 11.89 -9.47
CA GLU A 24 -8.53 12.46 -8.47
C GLU A 24 -8.79 13.96 -8.25
N ASP A 25 -8.95 14.74 -9.32
CA ASP A 25 -9.28 16.17 -9.22
C ASP A 25 -10.58 16.41 -8.44
N VAL A 26 -11.61 15.59 -8.69
CA VAL A 26 -12.89 15.72 -7.99
C VAL A 26 -12.77 15.25 -6.54
N TYR A 27 -12.04 14.16 -6.26
CA TYR A 27 -11.79 13.70 -4.89
C TYR A 27 -11.04 14.75 -4.06
N ASN A 28 -10.01 15.40 -4.62
CA ASN A 28 -9.28 16.45 -3.93
C ASN A 28 -10.19 17.63 -3.57
N ARG A 29 -11.04 18.08 -4.50
CA ARG A 29 -12.05 19.13 -4.21
C ARG A 29 -13.02 18.74 -3.12
N ILE A 30 -13.42 17.47 -3.06
CA ILE A 30 -14.27 16.97 -1.96
C ILE A 30 -13.52 17.05 -0.64
N LEU A 31 -12.24 16.66 -0.60
CA LEU A 31 -11.42 16.71 0.61
C LEU A 31 -11.10 18.13 1.06
N ASP A 32 -11.02 19.10 0.14
CA ASP A 32 -10.89 20.52 0.49
C ASP A 32 -12.12 21.02 1.28
N MET A 33 -13.31 20.50 0.96
CA MET A 33 -14.57 20.84 1.65
C MET A 33 -14.82 19.96 2.88
N ALA A 34 -14.41 18.70 2.84
CA ALA A 34 -14.63 17.69 3.87
C ALA A 34 -13.41 16.77 4.04
N PRO A 35 -12.35 17.21 4.74
CA PRO A 35 -11.06 16.51 4.84
C PRO A 35 -11.10 15.13 5.51
N GLY A 36 -12.23 14.79 6.14
CA GLY A 36 -12.41 13.59 6.96
C GLY A 36 -13.12 12.42 6.28
N ARG A 37 -13.61 12.58 5.04
CA ARG A 37 -14.42 11.55 4.39
C ARG A 37 -13.59 10.32 4.00
N LEU A 38 -13.77 9.25 4.79
CA LEU A 38 -13.02 8.00 4.67
C LEU A 38 -13.22 7.34 3.29
N GLU A 39 -14.46 7.35 2.79
CA GLU A 39 -14.80 6.81 1.48
C GLU A 39 -14.08 7.55 0.34
N VAL A 40 -13.85 8.85 0.49
CA VAL A 40 -13.14 9.67 -0.49
C VAL A 40 -11.63 9.41 -0.41
N LEU A 41 -11.06 9.39 0.80
CA LEU A 41 -9.64 9.06 1.01
C LEU A 41 -9.29 7.69 0.44
N TYR A 42 -10.12 6.68 0.70
CA TYR A 42 -9.88 5.33 0.18
C TYR A 42 -9.90 5.28 -1.36
N ASN A 43 -10.89 5.91 -1.99
CA ASN A 43 -11.01 5.92 -3.44
C ASN A 43 -9.95 6.80 -4.14
N LEU A 44 -9.53 7.90 -3.50
CA LEU A 44 -8.41 8.72 -3.97
C LEU A 44 -7.11 7.92 -3.96
N GLY A 45 -6.81 7.24 -2.85
CA GLY A 45 -5.62 6.39 -2.74
C GLY A 45 -5.60 5.32 -3.84
N TYR A 46 -6.76 4.70 -4.11
CA TYR A 46 -6.88 3.69 -5.15
C TYR A 46 -6.73 4.30 -6.57
N ALA A 47 -7.30 5.48 -6.82
CA ALA A 47 -7.12 6.18 -8.09
C ALA A 47 -5.64 6.55 -8.33
N GLN A 48 -4.93 7.00 -7.29
CA GLN A 48 -3.51 7.33 -7.36
C GLN A 48 -2.65 6.08 -7.60
N GLN A 49 -2.98 4.98 -6.92
CA GLN A 49 -2.34 3.68 -7.10
C GLN A 49 -2.46 3.20 -8.56
N MET A 50 -3.67 3.24 -9.12
CA MET A 50 -3.92 2.82 -10.51
C MET A 50 -3.24 3.72 -11.55
N GLN A 51 -2.93 4.98 -11.20
CA GLN A 51 -2.14 5.89 -12.02
C GLN A 51 -0.61 5.71 -11.85
N GLY A 52 -0.16 4.80 -10.97
CA GLY A 52 1.26 4.64 -10.65
C GLY A 52 1.83 5.75 -9.75
N LYS A 53 0.99 6.63 -9.20
CA LYS A 53 1.38 7.70 -8.25
C LYS A 53 1.59 7.11 -6.85
N LEU A 54 2.52 6.17 -6.71
CA LEU A 54 2.68 5.33 -5.52
C LEU A 54 2.95 6.12 -4.23
N GLY A 55 3.75 7.19 -4.32
CA GLY A 55 4.03 8.06 -3.18
C GLY A 55 2.77 8.79 -2.68
N GLY A 56 1.93 9.27 -3.60
CA GLY A 56 0.65 9.90 -3.29
C GLY A 56 -0.33 8.90 -2.67
N ALA A 57 -0.48 7.73 -3.29
CA ALA A 57 -1.34 6.66 -2.78
C ALA A 57 -0.96 6.26 -1.35
N LEU A 58 0.35 6.09 -1.09
CA LEU A 58 0.85 5.75 0.24
C LEU A 58 0.51 6.82 1.29
N ALA A 59 0.68 8.09 0.95
CA ALA A 59 0.32 9.20 1.84
C ALA A 59 -1.19 9.23 2.12
N THR A 60 -2.01 9.04 1.08
CA THR A 60 -3.47 9.03 1.18
C THR A 60 -3.97 7.86 2.03
N TYR A 61 -3.46 6.64 1.84
CA TYR A 61 -3.83 5.49 2.65
C TYR A 61 -3.38 5.61 4.11
N ARG A 62 -2.24 6.25 4.38
CA ARG A 62 -1.84 6.60 5.75
C ARG A 62 -2.80 7.60 6.38
N ALA A 63 -3.24 8.62 5.64
CA ALA A 63 -4.24 9.57 6.12
C ALA A 63 -5.60 8.89 6.40
N PHE A 64 -5.99 7.93 5.57
CA PHE A 64 -7.16 7.08 5.81
C PHE A 64 -7.03 6.29 7.12
N LEU A 65 -5.93 5.56 7.32
CA LEU A 65 -5.72 4.78 8.55
C LEU A 65 -5.50 5.63 9.80
N ALA A 66 -4.98 6.85 9.67
CA ALA A 66 -4.90 7.78 10.79
C ALA A 66 -6.29 8.14 11.34
N LYS A 67 -7.33 8.09 10.49
CA LYS A 67 -8.73 8.34 10.86
C LYS A 67 -9.49 7.05 11.19
N ALA A 68 -9.15 5.94 10.54
CA ALA A 68 -9.75 4.63 10.76
C ALA A 68 -8.67 3.55 10.99
N PRO A 69 -8.03 3.51 12.17
CA PRO A 69 -6.90 2.61 12.43
C PRO A 69 -7.26 1.12 12.39
N ALA A 70 -8.54 0.78 12.61
CA ALA A 70 -9.04 -0.59 12.58
C ALA A 70 -9.66 -0.97 11.21
N ALA A 71 -9.48 -0.15 10.17
CA ALA A 71 -10.01 -0.45 8.84
C ALA A 71 -9.10 -1.45 8.12
N ALA A 72 -9.52 -2.71 8.11
CA ALA A 72 -8.79 -3.83 7.50
C ALA A 72 -8.41 -3.56 6.04
N GLN A 73 -9.32 -2.98 5.24
CA GLN A 73 -9.03 -2.63 3.84
C GLN A 73 -7.91 -1.60 3.69
N GLY A 74 -7.75 -0.67 4.63
CA GLY A 74 -6.65 0.31 4.59
C GLY A 74 -5.31 -0.35 4.85
N HIS A 75 -5.26 -1.30 5.78
CA HIS A 75 -4.08 -2.12 6.03
C HIS A 75 -3.72 -2.99 4.82
N ALA A 76 -4.69 -3.62 4.17
CA ALA A 76 -4.45 -4.40 2.95
C ALA A 76 -3.86 -3.54 1.82
N ARG A 77 -4.35 -2.30 1.62
CA ARG A 77 -3.80 -1.38 0.63
C ARG A 77 -2.36 -0.94 0.94
N LEU A 78 -2.05 -0.66 2.21
CA LEU A 78 -0.66 -0.40 2.59
C LEU A 78 0.24 -1.62 2.39
N GLY A 79 -0.24 -2.82 2.70
CA GLY A 79 0.48 -4.07 2.42
C GLY A 79 0.85 -4.19 0.94
N GLU A 80 -0.13 -3.95 0.06
CA GLU A 80 0.05 -3.96 -1.40
C GLU A 80 1.10 -2.93 -1.86
N MET A 81 1.06 -1.71 -1.32
CA MET A 81 2.06 -0.67 -1.63
C MET A 81 3.47 -1.03 -1.13
N MET A 82 3.57 -1.71 0.01
CA MET A 82 4.87 -2.19 0.49
C MET A 82 5.42 -3.30 -0.41
N LEU A 83 4.58 -4.16 -1.00
CA LEU A 83 5.02 -5.14 -2.00
C LEU A 83 5.59 -4.47 -3.24
N TRP A 84 4.87 -3.50 -3.81
CA TRP A 84 5.33 -2.81 -5.02
C TRP A 84 6.63 -2.03 -4.81
N THR A 85 6.90 -1.62 -3.58
CA THR A 85 8.15 -0.94 -3.20
C THR A 85 9.23 -1.90 -2.67
N GLY A 86 9.00 -3.22 -2.72
CA GLY A 86 9.97 -4.25 -2.31
C GLY A 86 10.17 -4.38 -0.79
N ARG A 87 9.34 -3.75 0.02
CA ARG A 87 9.42 -3.75 1.49
C ARG A 87 8.64 -4.94 2.06
N LEU A 88 9.11 -6.16 1.76
CA LEU A 88 8.38 -7.40 2.05
C LEU A 88 8.00 -7.57 3.53
N GLY A 89 8.88 -7.24 4.48
CA GLY A 89 8.57 -7.31 5.91
C GLY A 89 7.39 -6.41 6.31
N ALA A 90 7.44 -5.14 5.90
CA ALA A 90 6.36 -4.19 6.18
C ALA A 90 5.03 -4.56 5.48
N ALA A 91 5.11 -5.22 4.32
CA ALA A 91 3.93 -5.74 3.64
C ALA A 91 3.25 -6.84 4.47
N ILE A 92 4.03 -7.78 5.00
CA ILE A 92 3.55 -8.87 5.87
C ILE A 92 2.84 -8.28 7.09
N ASP A 93 3.47 -7.36 7.82
CA ASP A 93 2.90 -6.75 9.02
C ASP A 93 1.51 -6.13 8.75
N HIS A 94 1.40 -5.39 7.65
CA HIS A 94 0.15 -4.74 7.26
C HIS A 94 -0.93 -5.74 6.88
N TYR A 95 -0.60 -6.76 6.08
CA TYR A 95 -1.60 -7.76 5.71
C TYR A 95 -2.00 -8.65 6.88
N GLU A 96 -1.09 -9.04 7.78
CA GLU A 96 -1.43 -9.77 9.01
C GLU A 96 -2.39 -8.97 9.87
N THR A 97 -2.16 -7.66 9.98
CA THR A 97 -3.09 -6.75 10.67
C THR A 97 -4.46 -6.74 9.97
N ALA A 98 -4.51 -6.66 8.64
CA ALA A 98 -5.77 -6.68 7.90
C ALA A 98 -6.57 -7.97 8.14
N VAL A 99 -5.90 -9.12 8.11
CA VAL A 99 -6.51 -10.43 8.36
C VAL A 99 -6.99 -10.57 9.81
N ALA A 100 -6.21 -10.07 10.78
CA ALA A 100 -6.60 -10.09 12.19
C ALA A 100 -7.84 -9.22 12.47
N LEU A 101 -7.98 -8.09 11.77
CA LEU A 101 -9.11 -7.17 11.93
C LEU A 101 -10.41 -7.69 11.30
N ALA A 102 -10.33 -8.49 10.23
CA ALA A 102 -11.49 -9.00 9.51
C ALA A 102 -11.24 -10.43 8.97
N PRO A 103 -11.18 -11.44 9.86
CA PRO A 103 -10.77 -12.81 9.50
C PRO A 103 -11.77 -13.56 8.61
N GLU A 104 -13.04 -13.14 8.61
CA GLU A 104 -14.13 -13.76 7.83
C GLU A 104 -14.45 -13.00 6.52
N ASP A 105 -13.75 -11.90 6.24
CA ASP A 105 -14.00 -11.12 5.03
C ASP A 105 -13.38 -11.82 3.82
N ALA A 106 -14.23 -12.39 2.97
CA ALA A 106 -13.83 -13.06 1.74
C ALA A 106 -13.04 -12.15 0.78
N VAL A 107 -13.25 -10.83 0.83
CA VAL A 107 -12.49 -9.86 0.01
C VAL A 107 -11.04 -9.75 0.48
N LEU A 108 -10.78 -10.01 1.77
CA LEU A 108 -9.44 -10.05 2.35
C LEU A 108 -8.78 -11.44 2.27
N HIS A 109 -9.43 -12.44 1.66
CA HIS A 109 -8.78 -13.72 1.34
C HIS A 109 -7.57 -13.52 0.42
N ASN A 110 -7.66 -12.58 -0.53
CA ASN A 110 -6.54 -12.19 -1.39
C ASN A 110 -5.37 -11.60 -0.58
N ALA A 111 -5.65 -10.95 0.56
CA ALA A 111 -4.61 -10.48 1.46
C ALA A 111 -3.92 -11.65 2.16
N GLN A 112 -4.64 -12.71 2.54
CA GLN A 112 -4.04 -13.93 3.12
C GLN A 112 -3.12 -14.64 2.12
N GLU A 113 -3.55 -14.79 0.87
CA GLU A 113 -2.70 -15.32 -0.21
C GLU A 113 -1.45 -14.43 -0.40
N SER A 114 -1.63 -13.12 -0.40
CA SER A 114 -0.53 -12.16 -0.51
C SER A 114 0.46 -12.28 0.66
N VAL A 115 0.00 -12.46 1.91
CA VAL A 115 0.85 -12.69 3.09
C VAL A 115 1.72 -13.92 2.88
N THR A 116 1.10 -15.06 2.59
CA THR A 116 1.81 -16.34 2.50
C THR A 116 2.86 -16.32 1.40
N HIS A 117 2.51 -15.77 0.23
CA HIS A 117 3.45 -15.61 -0.88
C HIS A 117 4.63 -14.70 -0.49
N THR A 118 4.34 -13.56 0.13
CA THR A 118 5.35 -12.59 0.58
C THR A 118 6.25 -13.16 1.66
N GLN A 119 5.70 -13.91 2.62
CA GLN A 119 6.45 -14.59 3.67
C GLN A 119 7.43 -15.61 3.08
N ILE A 120 7.02 -16.40 2.09
CA ILE A 120 7.90 -17.36 1.41
C ILE A 120 9.07 -16.63 0.74
N GLN A 121 8.80 -15.57 -0.01
CA GLN A 121 9.83 -14.77 -0.68
C GLN A 121 10.78 -14.10 0.33
N HIS A 122 10.24 -13.52 1.39
CA HIS A 122 11.02 -12.86 2.44
C HIS A 122 11.93 -13.87 3.16
N ARG A 123 11.43 -15.06 3.50
CA ARG A 123 12.24 -16.13 4.11
C ARG A 123 13.34 -16.62 3.17
N ALA A 124 13.05 -16.78 1.87
CA ALA A 124 14.05 -17.17 0.88
C ALA A 124 15.17 -16.12 0.74
N LEU A 125 14.81 -14.84 0.74
CA LEU A 125 15.76 -13.72 0.69
C LEU A 125 16.68 -13.73 1.92
N LEU A 126 16.11 -13.81 3.13
CA LEU A 126 16.88 -13.87 4.37
C LEU A 126 17.81 -15.08 4.43
N ALA A 127 17.35 -16.26 3.99
CA ALA A 127 18.19 -17.45 3.96
C ALA A 127 19.38 -17.29 3.00
N THR A 128 19.19 -16.58 1.89
CA THR A 128 20.25 -16.28 0.91
C THR A 128 21.25 -15.27 1.48
N LEU A 129 20.77 -14.22 2.14
CA LEU A 129 21.61 -13.21 2.80
C LEU A 129 22.44 -13.83 3.94
N HIS A 130 21.82 -14.60 4.85
CA HIS A 130 22.53 -15.30 5.92
C HIS A 130 23.51 -16.38 5.41
N ARG A 131 23.26 -16.94 4.23
CA ARG A 131 24.23 -17.82 3.57
C ARG A 131 25.41 -16.99 3.04
N GLY A 132 25.16 -15.84 2.41
CA GLY A 132 26.21 -14.91 1.96
C GLY A 132 27.07 -14.36 3.11
N GLU A 133 26.46 -14.02 4.24
CA GLU A 133 27.17 -13.60 5.45
C GLU A 133 28.06 -14.72 6.02
N ARG A 134 27.53 -15.96 6.09
CA ARG A 134 28.29 -17.13 6.55
C ARG A 134 29.40 -17.57 5.58
N LEU A 135 29.22 -17.31 4.29
CA LEU A 135 30.23 -17.59 3.25
C LEU A 135 31.31 -16.51 3.14
N GLY A 136 31.27 -15.48 4.00
CA GLY A 136 32.40 -14.57 4.15
C GLY A 136 32.54 -13.54 3.02
N LEU A 137 31.69 -12.52 3.05
CA LEU A 137 32.11 -11.16 2.67
C LEU A 137 33.19 -10.59 3.63
N SER A 138 33.83 -11.44 4.45
CA SER A 138 35.13 -11.22 5.09
C SER A 138 36.32 -11.32 4.10
N GLY A 139 36.08 -11.56 2.81
CA GLY A 139 37.11 -11.67 1.77
C GLY A 139 37.53 -10.37 1.07
N ILE A 140 36.94 -9.22 1.37
CA ILE A 140 37.48 -7.92 0.91
C ILE A 140 38.38 -7.36 2.02
N SER A 141 39.47 -8.06 2.32
CA SER A 141 40.65 -7.36 2.77
C SER A 141 41.16 -6.59 1.56
N CYS A 142 40.96 -5.27 1.60
CA CYS A 142 41.67 -4.34 0.75
C CYS A 142 43.16 -4.41 1.13
N SER A 143 43.87 -5.43 0.65
CA SER A 143 45.33 -5.51 0.73
C SER A 143 45.91 -4.80 -0.49
N ALA A 144 45.72 -3.48 -0.56
CA ALA A 144 46.61 -2.61 -1.33
C ALA A 144 47.73 -2.16 -0.38
N GLY A 145 48.67 -3.07 -0.13
CA GLY A 145 49.92 -2.80 0.55
C GLY A 145 51.09 -3.05 -0.40
N LEU A 146 51.81 -1.97 -0.70
CA LEU A 146 53.25 -1.92 -0.99
C LEU A 146 53.75 -2.46 -2.35
N SER A 147 53.99 -1.54 -3.27
CA SER A 147 55.33 -1.28 -3.82
C SER A 147 55.46 0.20 -4.16
#